data_AF-A0A935VQQ7-F1
#
_entry.id   AF-A0A935VQQ7-F1
#
_cell.length_a   1.000
_cell.length_b   1.000
_cell.length_c   1.000
_cell.angle_alpha   90.00
_cell.angle_beta   90.00
_cell.angle_gamma   90.00
#
_symmetry.space_group_name_H-M   'P 1'
#
loop_
_entity.id
_entity.type
_entity.pdbx_description
1 polymer ?
#
loop_
_entity_poly.entity_id
_entity_poly.type
_entity_poly.pdbx_seq_one_letter_code
_entity_poly.pdbx_strand_id
1 'polypeptide(L)'
;MKKFLLLAFSGVLFFSTKSQVVINNLADPYNQNFNTLANAGTSNVLPTGWALLETGANANDTYLADNGMANSGNTYSYGVANNAERAFGTLLSGSLTPTVGVQFTNNSGATITSITVTYTGEQWRLGTAGREDRLDFQYSTNANALNNGVYIDVNQLDFIAPVVVGPGPLDGNANANKKVIAFEIAGLNITAGTNFWFRWTDFNASGADDGLGIDDFSVTFNGNANPPALSR
;
A
#
# COMPACT_ATOMS: atom_id res chain seq x y z
N MET A 1 -30.91 -20.32 47.92
CA MET A 1 -30.71 -20.42 46.46
C MET A 1 -30.27 -19.04 45.96
N LYS A 2 -28.98 -18.85 45.64
CA LYS A 2 -28.42 -17.55 45.25
C LYS A 2 -28.68 -17.32 43.76
N LYS A 3 -29.37 -16.23 43.41
CA LYS A 3 -29.63 -15.81 42.02
C LYS A 3 -28.37 -15.13 41.47
N PHE A 4 -27.78 -15.70 40.41
CA PHE A 4 -26.72 -15.04 39.64
C PHE A 4 -27.37 -14.18 38.56
N LEU A 5 -27.09 -12.88 38.59
CA LEU A 5 -27.44 -11.93 37.54
C LEU A 5 -26.33 -12.01 36.47
N LEU A 6 -26.67 -12.44 35.26
CA LEU A 6 -25.75 -12.44 34.12
C LEU A 6 -25.78 -11.03 33.49
N LEU A 7 -24.73 -10.25 33.69
CA LEU A 7 -24.55 -8.98 32.98
C LEU A 7 -23.98 -9.28 31.59
N ALA A 8 -24.79 -9.12 30.55
CA ALA A 8 -24.32 -9.19 29.17
C ALA A 8 -23.58 -7.89 28.84
N PHE A 9 -22.26 -7.95 28.70
CA PHE A 9 -21.45 -6.84 28.22
C PHE A 9 -21.49 -6.85 26.69
N SER A 10 -22.35 -6.01 26.10
CA SER A 10 -22.35 -5.79 24.65
C SER A 10 -21.12 -4.96 24.29
N GLY A 11 -20.04 -5.64 23.86
CA GLY A 11 -18.87 -4.97 23.30
C GLY A 11 -19.26 -4.23 22.03
N VAL A 12 -19.18 -2.90 22.04
CA VAL A 12 -19.25 -2.10 20.83
C VAL A 12 -17.94 -2.32 20.07
N LEU A 13 -18.00 -3.10 18.99
CA LEU A 13 -16.90 -3.23 18.04
C LEU A 13 -16.80 -1.91 17.27
N PHE A 14 -15.77 -1.12 17.58
CA PHE A 14 -15.42 0.04 16.77
C PHE A 14 -14.65 -0.45 15.54
N PHE A 15 -15.35 -0.59 14.41
CA PHE A 15 -14.67 -0.70 13.12
C PHE A 15 -14.19 0.70 12.73
N SER A 16 -12.87 0.92 12.71
CA SER A 16 -12.31 2.10 12.05
C SER A 16 -12.50 1.91 10.55
N THR A 17 -13.51 2.54 9.99
CA THR A 17 -13.62 2.66 8.53
C THR A 17 -12.59 3.70 8.10
N LYS A 18 -11.47 3.25 7.50
CA LYS A 18 -10.57 4.19 6.83
C LYS A 18 -11.28 4.63 5.55
N SER A 19 -11.58 5.93 5.46
CA SER A 19 -12.24 6.52 4.30
C SER A 19 -11.39 6.30 3.07
N GLN A 20 -11.99 5.84 1.97
CA GLN A 20 -11.42 5.84 0.63
C GLN A 20 -10.91 7.22 0.18
N VAL A 21 -10.04 7.24 -0.83
CA VAL A 21 -9.77 8.45 -1.63
C VAL A 21 -10.93 8.68 -2.61
N VAL A 22 -11.51 9.88 -2.59
CA VAL A 22 -12.63 10.23 -3.48
C VAL A 22 -12.11 11.00 -4.69
N ILE A 23 -12.36 10.45 -5.89
CA ILE A 23 -11.97 11.07 -7.16
C ILE A 23 -13.15 11.89 -7.69
N ASN A 24 -13.07 13.21 -7.58
CA ASN A 24 -14.11 14.13 -8.10
C ASN A 24 -13.79 14.65 -9.51
N ASN A 25 -12.51 14.68 -9.87
CA ASN A 25 -12.02 15.11 -11.18
C ASN A 25 -10.95 14.12 -11.62
N LEU A 26 -11.07 13.58 -12.84
CA LEU A 26 -10.17 12.55 -13.32
C LEU A 26 -8.76 13.11 -13.59
N ALA A 27 -8.67 14.33 -14.13
CA ALA A 27 -7.41 14.94 -14.54
C ALA A 27 -6.56 15.46 -13.37
N ASP A 28 -7.12 15.54 -12.16
CA ASP A 28 -6.37 15.98 -10.98
C ASP A 28 -5.60 14.79 -10.40
N PRO A 29 -4.26 14.83 -10.35
CA PRO A 29 -3.49 13.74 -9.77
C PRO A 29 -3.74 13.66 -8.27
N TYR A 30 -3.93 12.43 -7.76
CA TYR A 30 -3.80 12.15 -6.34
C TYR A 30 -2.34 11.84 -6.03
N ASN A 31 -1.79 12.48 -4.99
CA ASN A 31 -0.41 12.30 -4.57
C ASN A 31 -0.32 11.82 -3.12
N GLN A 32 0.65 10.96 -2.83
CA GLN A 32 0.98 10.53 -1.48
C GLN A 32 2.47 10.30 -1.30
N ASN A 33 3.07 11.10 -0.41
CA ASN A 33 4.49 11.05 -0.06
C ASN A 33 4.74 10.43 1.32
N PHE A 34 3.71 9.88 1.98
CA PHE A 34 3.76 9.19 3.28
C PHE A 34 4.45 9.90 4.45
N ASN A 35 4.83 11.17 4.33
CA ASN A 35 5.53 11.94 5.35
C ASN A 35 4.71 12.21 6.63
N THR A 36 3.44 11.81 6.63
CA THR A 36 2.56 11.80 7.80
C THR A 36 2.61 10.50 8.60
N LEU A 37 3.29 9.46 8.10
CA LEU A 37 3.51 8.23 8.86
C LEU A 37 4.40 8.51 10.08
N ALA A 38 4.26 7.69 11.13
CA ALA A 38 5.08 7.82 12.32
C ALA A 38 6.57 7.64 11.97
N ASN A 39 7.42 8.51 12.50
CA ASN A 39 8.88 8.45 12.36
C ASN A 39 9.58 7.89 13.62
N ALA A 40 8.81 7.45 14.61
CA ALA A 40 9.27 6.73 15.80
C ALA A 40 8.15 5.83 16.35
N GLY A 41 8.54 4.69 16.92
CA GLY A 41 7.60 3.77 17.57
C GLY A 41 6.58 3.15 16.63
N THR A 42 5.57 2.52 17.23
CA THR A 42 4.49 1.82 16.52
C THR A 42 3.28 2.74 16.30
N SER A 43 2.61 2.61 15.16
CA SER A 43 1.40 3.36 14.82
C SER A 43 0.47 2.55 13.93
N ASN A 44 -0.81 2.92 13.90
CA ASN A 44 -1.79 2.43 12.93
C ASN A 44 -2.47 3.58 12.16
N VAL A 45 -1.97 4.81 12.30
CA VAL A 45 -2.47 5.99 11.60
C VAL A 45 -1.89 5.99 10.20
N LEU A 46 -2.76 5.86 9.19
CA LEU A 46 -2.36 5.88 7.78
C LEU A 46 -3.01 7.07 7.07
N PRO A 47 -2.45 7.51 5.94
CA PRO A 47 -3.11 8.48 5.07
C PRO A 47 -4.50 8.01 4.62
N THR A 48 -5.38 8.95 4.29
CA THR A 48 -6.73 8.62 3.81
C THR A 48 -6.68 7.68 2.61
N GLY A 49 -7.51 6.63 2.66
CA GLY A 49 -7.62 5.57 1.67
C GLY A 49 -6.58 4.47 1.80
N TRP A 50 -5.48 4.70 2.52
CA TRP A 50 -4.41 3.72 2.69
C TRP A 50 -4.71 2.72 3.80
N ALA A 51 -4.33 1.48 3.55
CA ALA A 51 -4.49 0.35 4.43
C ALA A 51 -3.21 -0.50 4.45
N LEU A 52 -3.03 -1.21 5.56
CA LEU A 52 -2.15 -2.36 5.66
C LEU A 52 -2.99 -3.58 6.04
N LEU A 53 -2.50 -4.75 5.68
CA LEU A 53 -2.98 -6.03 6.14
C LEU A 53 -1.77 -6.90 6.46
N GLU A 54 -1.80 -7.51 7.64
CA GLU A 54 -0.81 -8.51 8.01
C GLU A 54 -1.51 -9.85 8.23
N THR A 55 -0.87 -10.93 7.78
CA THR A 55 -1.30 -12.30 8.08
C THR A 55 -0.13 -13.09 8.65
N GLY A 56 -0.41 -14.17 9.36
CA GLY A 56 0.61 -14.96 10.05
C GLY A 56 0.58 -14.76 11.57
N ALA A 57 1.47 -15.46 12.27
CA ALA A 57 1.47 -15.53 13.73
C ALA A 57 1.84 -14.20 14.42
N ASN A 58 2.55 -13.30 13.72
CA ASN A 58 3.01 -12.02 14.26
C ASN A 58 2.17 -10.82 13.79
N ALA A 59 1.09 -11.05 13.03
CA ALA A 59 0.20 -9.99 12.54
C ALA A 59 -0.38 -9.20 13.71
N ASN A 60 -0.33 -7.86 13.60
CA ASN A 60 -0.72 -6.98 14.72
C ASN A 60 -1.50 -5.73 14.29
N ASP A 61 -1.80 -5.57 12.99
CA ASP A 61 -2.56 -4.45 12.41
C ASP A 61 -1.92 -3.06 12.66
N THR A 62 -0.60 -3.03 12.86
CA THR A 62 0.18 -1.79 13.02
C THR A 62 1.38 -1.77 12.09
N TYR A 63 2.05 -0.62 12.00
CA TYR A 63 3.37 -0.50 11.39
C TYR A 63 4.36 0.08 12.42
N LEU A 64 5.65 -0.21 12.21
CA LEU A 64 6.75 0.31 13.02
C LEU A 64 7.57 1.34 12.22
N ALA A 65 8.01 2.42 12.85
CA ALA A 65 9.02 3.29 12.26
C ALA A 65 10.40 2.61 12.29
N ASP A 66 11.02 2.45 11.13
CA ASP A 66 12.33 1.84 10.98
C ASP A 66 13.21 2.61 9.98
N ASN A 67 14.52 2.40 10.04
CA ASN A 67 15.52 2.99 9.17
C ASN A 67 16.32 1.93 8.38
N GLY A 68 15.75 0.74 8.18
CA GLY A 68 16.38 -0.41 7.52
C GLY A 68 17.06 -1.40 8.48
N MET A 69 17.14 -1.06 9.77
CA MET A 69 17.86 -1.84 10.76
C MET A 69 17.10 -3.09 11.19
N ALA A 70 15.76 -3.02 11.24
CA ALA A 70 14.93 -4.16 11.61
C ALA A 70 15.04 -5.29 10.58
N ASN A 71 14.93 -6.53 11.07
CA ASN A 71 15.04 -7.75 10.27
C ASN A 71 13.91 -8.76 10.56
N SER A 72 12.90 -8.33 11.32
CA SER A 72 11.71 -9.11 11.63
C SER A 72 10.62 -8.74 10.65
N GLY A 73 9.80 -9.69 10.21
CA GLY A 73 8.70 -9.33 9.31
C GLY A 73 7.71 -8.39 9.99
N ASN A 74 7.31 -7.34 9.28
CA ASN A 74 6.33 -6.34 9.73
C ASN A 74 5.94 -5.43 8.55
N THR A 75 4.91 -4.62 8.76
CA THR A 75 4.72 -3.39 7.99
C THR A 75 5.57 -2.26 8.60
N TYR A 76 6.20 -1.45 7.76
CA TYR A 76 7.12 -0.41 8.16
C TYR A 76 6.74 0.96 7.59
N SER A 77 6.89 1.98 8.43
CA SER A 77 7.20 3.32 7.97
C SER A 77 8.71 3.34 7.89
N TYR A 78 9.30 3.35 6.70
CA TYR A 78 10.73 3.44 6.51
C TYR A 78 11.18 4.89 6.39
N GLY A 79 12.43 5.20 6.72
CA GLY A 79 12.98 6.54 6.63
C GLY A 79 14.18 6.71 7.55
N VAL A 80 15.10 7.60 7.18
CA VAL A 80 16.26 7.93 8.02
C VAL A 80 15.80 8.37 9.42
N ALA A 81 16.56 7.99 10.45
CA ALA A 81 16.19 8.26 11.84
C ALA A 81 15.92 9.75 12.08
N ASN A 82 14.81 10.07 12.76
CA ASN A 82 14.34 11.43 13.03
C ASN A 82 14.06 12.29 11.78
N ASN A 83 13.88 11.67 10.60
CA ASN A 83 13.43 12.36 9.40
C ASN A 83 11.90 12.22 9.23
N ALA A 84 11.28 13.26 8.68
CA ALA A 84 9.87 13.26 8.31
C ALA A 84 9.63 12.69 6.90
N GLU A 85 10.67 12.60 6.08
CA GLU A 85 10.64 11.81 4.84
C GLU A 85 10.45 10.33 5.21
N ARG A 86 9.32 9.74 4.79
CA ARG A 86 8.99 8.33 5.05
C ARG A 86 8.53 7.63 3.78
N ALA A 87 8.94 6.37 3.62
CA ALA A 87 8.33 5.43 2.68
C ALA A 87 7.39 4.44 3.41
N PHE A 88 6.32 3.99 2.76
CA PHE A 88 5.43 2.96 3.30
C PHE A 88 5.85 1.59 2.76
N GLY A 89 6.21 0.66 3.63
CA GLY A 89 6.88 -0.56 3.21
C GLY A 89 6.59 -1.78 4.03
N THR A 90 7.23 -2.87 3.62
CA THR A 90 7.04 -4.21 4.11
C THR A 90 8.38 -4.92 4.26
N LEU A 91 8.41 -5.87 5.19
CA LEU A 91 9.39 -6.94 5.21
C LEU A 91 8.61 -8.23 5.46
N LEU A 92 8.60 -9.13 4.48
CA LEU A 92 7.97 -10.45 4.63
C LEU A 92 8.83 -11.38 5.47
N SER A 93 8.18 -12.26 6.23
CA SER A 93 8.87 -13.35 6.92
C SER A 93 7.98 -14.58 7.03
N GLY A 94 8.56 -15.70 7.48
CA GLY A 94 7.79 -16.92 7.75
C GLY A 94 6.69 -16.79 8.80
N SER A 95 6.68 -15.71 9.60
CA SER A 95 5.64 -15.45 10.61
C SER A 95 4.75 -14.24 10.31
N LEU A 96 5.03 -13.49 9.24
CA LEU A 96 4.26 -12.30 8.86
C LEU A 96 4.33 -12.07 7.34
N THR A 97 3.17 -12.08 6.68
CA THR A 97 2.99 -11.68 5.28
C THR A 97 2.22 -10.36 5.25
N PRO A 98 2.92 -9.24 4.97
CA PRO A 98 2.31 -7.92 4.91
C PRO A 98 1.77 -7.60 3.49
N THR A 99 0.81 -6.69 3.41
CA THR A 99 0.30 -6.12 2.17
C THR A 99 -0.10 -4.68 2.46
N VAL A 100 0.31 -3.75 1.60
CA VAL A 100 -0.10 -2.35 1.69
C VAL A 100 -0.91 -1.96 0.46
N GLY A 101 -1.80 -0.99 0.58
CA GLY A 101 -2.57 -0.55 -0.57
C GLY A 101 -3.50 0.61 -0.28
N VAL A 102 -4.22 1.03 -1.30
CA VAL A 102 -5.08 2.21 -1.27
C VAL A 102 -6.41 1.93 -1.97
N GLN A 103 -7.50 2.38 -1.37
CA GLN A 103 -8.84 2.35 -1.95
C GLN A 103 -9.22 3.70 -2.54
N PHE A 104 -9.79 3.67 -3.73
CA PHE A 104 -10.39 4.82 -4.39
C PHE A 104 -11.89 4.60 -4.64
N THR A 105 -12.64 5.69 -4.71
CA THR A 105 -14.00 5.74 -5.25
C THR A 105 -14.05 6.71 -6.43
N ASN A 106 -14.54 6.24 -7.58
CA ASN A 106 -14.80 7.12 -8.72
C ASN A 106 -16.09 7.93 -8.48
N ASN A 107 -15.98 9.18 -8.04
CA ASN A 107 -17.12 10.09 -7.86
C ASN A 107 -17.19 11.17 -8.95
N SER A 108 -16.44 11.01 -10.05
CA SER A 108 -16.29 12.04 -11.08
C SER A 108 -17.49 12.21 -12.00
N GLY A 109 -18.45 11.26 -11.97
CA GLY A 109 -19.55 11.17 -12.92
C GLY A 109 -19.17 10.63 -14.31
N ALA A 110 -17.88 10.35 -14.55
CA ALA A 110 -17.34 9.76 -15.78
C ALA A 110 -16.87 8.31 -15.55
N THR A 111 -16.68 7.54 -16.62
CA THR A 111 -16.07 6.20 -16.54
C THR A 111 -14.56 6.33 -16.75
N ILE A 112 -13.76 5.78 -15.83
CA ILE A 112 -12.31 5.71 -15.95
C ILE A 112 -11.94 4.58 -16.92
N THR A 113 -11.21 4.92 -17.97
CA THR A 113 -10.79 4.03 -19.06
C THR A 113 -9.29 3.75 -19.07
N SER A 114 -8.48 4.63 -18.47
CA SER A 114 -7.09 4.35 -18.15
C SER A 114 -6.63 5.05 -16.88
N ILE A 115 -5.56 4.54 -16.28
CA ILE A 115 -4.95 5.05 -15.06
C ILE A 115 -3.45 5.10 -15.28
N THR A 116 -2.84 6.26 -15.06
CA THR A 116 -1.38 6.39 -15.02
C THR A 116 -0.92 6.40 -13.57
N VAL A 117 -0.07 5.44 -13.21
CA VAL A 117 0.52 5.33 -11.88
C VAL A 117 2.01 5.64 -11.99
N THR A 118 2.54 6.39 -11.02
CA THR A 118 3.98 6.54 -10.78
C THR A 118 4.27 6.47 -9.30
N TYR A 119 5.41 5.92 -8.92
CA TYR A 119 5.93 5.95 -7.55
C TYR A 119 7.42 5.66 -7.53
N THR A 120 8.07 5.93 -6.40
CA THR A 120 9.44 5.54 -6.12
C THR A 120 9.42 4.25 -5.30
N GLY A 121 9.97 3.17 -5.86
CA GLY A 121 10.26 1.97 -5.08
C GLY A 121 11.61 2.12 -4.38
N GLU A 122 11.68 1.76 -3.11
CA GLU A 122 12.87 1.92 -2.27
C GLU A 122 13.23 0.63 -1.53
N GLN A 123 14.52 0.31 -1.48
CA GLN A 123 15.07 -0.82 -0.73
C GLN A 123 15.79 -0.31 0.52
N TRP A 124 15.21 -0.63 1.68
CA TRP A 124 15.69 -0.24 3.00
C TRP A 124 16.51 -1.34 3.67
N ARG A 125 16.43 -2.56 3.17
CA ARG A 125 17.25 -3.67 3.65
C ARG A 125 17.44 -4.71 2.56
N LEU A 126 18.65 -5.23 2.43
CA LEU A 126 18.91 -6.48 1.72
C LEU A 126 18.95 -7.63 2.73
N GLY A 127 18.01 -8.57 2.61
CA GLY A 127 17.92 -9.74 3.47
C GLY A 127 18.92 -10.83 3.06
N THR A 128 18.94 -11.19 1.78
CA THR A 128 19.81 -12.26 1.23
C THR A 128 20.42 -11.83 -0.10
N ALA A 129 21.74 -11.97 -0.23
CA ALA A 129 22.45 -11.60 -1.46
C ALA A 129 22.24 -12.61 -2.60
N GLY A 130 22.39 -12.14 -3.84
CA GLY A 130 22.43 -12.96 -5.05
C GLY A 130 21.07 -13.48 -5.54
N ARG A 131 19.97 -12.87 -5.10
CA ARG A 131 18.61 -13.18 -5.55
C ARG A 131 17.83 -11.90 -5.85
N GLU A 132 16.70 -12.07 -6.52
CA GLU A 132 15.71 -11.02 -6.68
C GLU A 132 14.81 -10.96 -5.43
N ASP A 133 14.40 -9.74 -5.08
CA ASP A 133 13.24 -9.45 -4.25
C ASP A 133 12.38 -8.39 -4.93
N ARG A 134 11.09 -8.35 -4.64
CA ARG A 134 10.21 -7.34 -5.24
C ARG A 134 8.90 -7.08 -4.50
N LEU A 135 8.34 -5.90 -4.75
CA LEU A 135 6.93 -5.62 -4.49
C LEU A 135 6.14 -5.77 -5.79
N ASP A 136 5.17 -6.69 -5.78
CA ASP A 136 4.26 -6.95 -6.89
C ASP A 136 3.06 -5.98 -6.83
N PHE A 137 2.87 -5.16 -7.86
CA PHE A 137 1.74 -4.23 -7.95
C PHE A 137 0.51 -4.92 -8.55
N GLN A 138 -0.64 -4.71 -7.89
CA GLN A 138 -1.90 -5.27 -8.36
C GLN A 138 -3.06 -4.29 -8.18
N TYR A 139 -4.06 -4.38 -9.05
CA TYR A 139 -5.30 -3.63 -8.91
C TYR A 139 -6.53 -4.52 -8.87
N SER A 140 -7.63 -4.03 -8.29
CA SER A 140 -8.91 -4.72 -8.30
C SER A 140 -10.06 -3.74 -8.44
N THR A 141 -11.06 -4.09 -9.26
CA THR A 141 -12.31 -3.32 -9.43
C THR A 141 -13.50 -3.97 -8.72
N ASN A 142 -13.28 -5.06 -7.99
CA ASN A 142 -14.32 -5.80 -7.26
C ASN A 142 -13.93 -6.18 -5.82
N ALA A 143 -12.71 -5.84 -5.38
CA ALA A 143 -12.28 -6.02 -4.00
C ALA A 143 -12.93 -5.00 -3.06
N ASN A 144 -13.23 -5.45 -1.86
CA ASN A 144 -13.66 -4.63 -0.73
C ASN A 144 -12.59 -4.52 0.38
N ALA A 145 -11.50 -5.28 0.27
CA ALA A 145 -10.35 -5.28 1.17
C ALA A 145 -9.09 -5.80 0.46
N LEU A 146 -7.92 -5.63 1.08
CA LEU A 146 -6.62 -6.05 0.54
C LEU A 146 -6.51 -7.56 0.26
N ASN A 147 -7.34 -8.42 0.86
CA ASN A 147 -7.29 -9.88 0.73
C ASN A 147 -8.56 -10.53 0.16
N ASN A 148 -9.46 -9.75 -0.47
CA ASN A 148 -10.66 -10.30 -1.09
C ASN A 148 -10.85 -9.81 -2.53
N GLY A 149 -11.75 -10.46 -3.26
CA GLY A 149 -11.95 -10.15 -4.68
C GLY A 149 -10.86 -10.71 -5.57
N VAL A 150 -10.80 -10.21 -6.81
CA VAL A 150 -9.82 -10.60 -7.82
C VAL A 150 -8.87 -9.44 -8.04
N TYR A 151 -7.59 -9.66 -7.74
CA TYR A 151 -6.52 -8.73 -8.02
C TYR A 151 -5.82 -9.13 -9.32
N ILE A 152 -5.64 -8.16 -10.21
CA ILE A 152 -4.97 -8.30 -11.49
C ILE A 152 -3.57 -7.73 -11.34
N ASP A 153 -2.61 -8.56 -11.71
CA ASP A 153 -1.18 -8.28 -11.67
C ASP A 153 -0.74 -7.36 -12.81
N VAL A 154 0.12 -6.39 -12.53
CA VAL A 154 0.67 -5.45 -13.52
C VAL A 154 2.19 -5.36 -13.38
N ASN A 155 2.89 -6.34 -13.95
CA ASN A 155 4.35 -6.46 -13.87
C ASN A 155 5.15 -5.17 -14.20
N GLN A 156 4.63 -4.30 -15.07
CA GLN A 156 5.28 -3.02 -15.40
C GLN A 156 5.32 -2.03 -14.23
N LEU A 157 4.47 -2.25 -13.24
CA LEU A 157 4.40 -1.50 -11.99
C LEU A 157 5.06 -2.23 -10.83
N ASP A 158 5.79 -3.33 -11.03
CA ASP A 158 6.50 -4.00 -9.94
C ASP A 158 7.78 -3.25 -9.58
N PHE A 159 8.11 -3.20 -8.29
CA PHE A 159 9.41 -2.74 -7.83
C PHE A 159 10.35 -3.91 -7.58
N ILE A 160 11.32 -4.10 -8.47
CA ILE A 160 12.43 -5.04 -8.28
C ILE A 160 13.55 -4.35 -7.49
N ALA A 161 13.94 -4.94 -6.37
CA ALA A 161 14.98 -4.44 -5.49
C ALA A 161 16.34 -4.31 -6.24
N PRO A 162 16.97 -3.12 -6.26
CA PRO A 162 18.15 -2.87 -7.09
C PRO A 162 19.47 -3.41 -6.51
N VAL A 163 19.56 -3.63 -5.20
CA VAL A 163 20.80 -4.07 -4.52
C VAL A 163 20.71 -5.56 -4.21
N VAL A 164 21.69 -6.32 -4.68
CA VAL A 164 21.77 -7.79 -4.50
C VAL A 164 23.07 -8.25 -3.81
N VAL A 165 23.88 -7.31 -3.30
CA VAL A 165 25.15 -7.60 -2.62
C VAL A 165 25.25 -6.86 -1.29
N GLY A 166 25.90 -7.49 -0.30
CA GLY A 166 26.10 -6.91 1.03
C GLY A 166 24.83 -6.86 1.89
N PRO A 167 24.34 -8.01 2.40
CA PRO A 167 23.15 -8.05 3.25
C PRO A 167 23.24 -7.12 4.46
N GLY A 168 22.16 -6.44 4.78
CA GLY A 168 22.13 -5.44 5.83
C GLY A 168 21.21 -4.25 5.53
N PRO A 169 21.20 -3.25 6.43
CA PRO A 169 20.45 -2.03 6.25
C PRO A 169 20.96 -1.23 5.05
N LEU A 170 20.03 -0.59 4.35
CA LEU A 170 20.27 0.33 3.25
C LEU A 170 19.53 1.64 3.55
N ASP A 171 20.06 2.76 3.05
CA ASP A 171 19.30 4.00 2.99
C ASP A 171 18.47 4.02 1.71
N GLY A 172 17.15 3.79 1.82
CA GLY A 172 16.26 3.71 0.67
C GLY A 172 16.25 4.99 -0.17
N ASN A 173 16.58 6.14 0.42
CA ASN A 173 16.67 7.41 -0.29
C ASN A 173 17.85 7.50 -1.27
N ALA A 174 18.88 6.67 -1.08
CA ALA A 174 20.07 6.70 -1.93
C ALA A 174 19.73 6.24 -3.34
N ASN A 175 20.24 6.93 -4.37
CA ASN A 175 19.94 6.63 -5.78
C ASN A 175 20.23 5.18 -6.21
N ALA A 176 21.16 4.50 -5.55
CA ALA A 176 21.48 3.09 -5.83
C ALA A 176 20.41 2.12 -5.29
N ASN A 177 19.60 2.56 -4.33
CA ASN A 177 18.68 1.75 -3.55
C ASN A 177 17.21 2.02 -3.93
N LYS A 178 16.97 2.90 -4.92
CA LYS A 178 15.62 3.26 -5.36
C LYS A 178 15.45 3.34 -6.87
N LYS A 179 14.21 3.27 -7.31
CA LYS A 179 13.83 3.39 -8.71
C LYS A 179 12.46 4.01 -8.86
N VAL A 180 12.34 4.97 -9.79
CA VAL A 180 11.02 5.48 -10.21
C VAL A 180 10.39 4.49 -11.17
N ILE A 181 9.14 4.15 -10.90
CA ILE A 181 8.32 3.21 -11.66
C ILE A 181 7.11 3.98 -12.17
N ALA A 182 6.78 3.84 -13.44
CA ALA A 182 5.63 4.48 -14.04
C ALA A 182 5.03 3.62 -15.15
N PHE A 183 3.70 3.54 -15.18
CA PHE A 183 2.98 2.82 -16.23
C PHE A 183 1.54 3.33 -16.37
N GLU A 184 0.98 3.18 -17.57
CA GLU A 184 -0.43 3.42 -17.84
C GLU A 184 -1.18 2.10 -18.00
N ILE A 185 -2.14 1.85 -17.11
CA ILE A 185 -3.10 0.74 -17.20
C ILE A 185 -4.25 1.20 -18.09
N ALA A 186 -4.35 0.67 -19.31
CA ALA A 186 -5.40 1.00 -20.26
C ALA A 186 -6.50 -0.09 -20.34
N GLY A 187 -7.61 0.22 -21.02
CA GLY A 187 -8.69 -0.73 -21.26
C GLY A 187 -9.58 -1.00 -20.05
N LEU A 188 -9.63 -0.06 -19.11
CA LEU A 188 -10.45 -0.16 -17.90
C LEU A 188 -11.91 0.24 -18.15
N ASN A 189 -12.79 -0.20 -17.25
CA ASN A 189 -14.21 0.16 -17.24
C ASN A 189 -14.69 0.40 -15.80
N ILE A 190 -14.13 1.42 -15.13
CA ILE A 190 -14.48 1.75 -13.74
C ILE A 190 -15.52 2.87 -13.78
N THR A 191 -16.79 2.49 -13.70
CA THR A 191 -17.93 3.42 -13.74
C THR A 191 -17.98 4.34 -12.52
N ALA A 192 -18.69 5.46 -12.64
CA ALA A 192 -18.96 6.32 -11.48
C ALA A 192 -19.69 5.55 -10.38
N GLY A 193 -19.35 5.82 -9.12
CA GLY A 193 -19.80 5.11 -7.92
C GLY A 193 -19.00 3.85 -7.59
N THR A 194 -18.10 3.38 -8.46
CA THR A 194 -17.31 2.17 -8.22
C THR A 194 -16.15 2.42 -7.27
N ASN A 195 -15.99 1.52 -6.29
CA ASN A 195 -14.79 1.40 -5.48
C ASN A 195 -13.79 0.47 -6.16
N PHE A 196 -12.50 0.80 -6.08
CA PHE A 196 -11.43 -0.02 -6.59
C PHE A 196 -10.17 0.14 -5.74
N TRP A 197 -9.24 -0.80 -5.87
CA TRP A 197 -8.05 -0.91 -5.04
C TRP A 197 -6.79 -0.97 -5.89
N PHE A 198 -5.71 -0.41 -5.35
CA PHE A 198 -4.34 -0.82 -5.66
C PHE A 198 -3.73 -1.46 -4.42
N ARG A 199 -2.84 -2.43 -4.62
CA ARG A 199 -2.04 -3.03 -3.56
C ARG A 199 -0.64 -3.36 -4.05
N TRP A 200 0.27 -3.44 -3.09
CA TRP A 200 1.61 -3.99 -3.24
C TRP A 200 1.71 -5.21 -2.33
N THR A 201 2.04 -6.35 -2.93
CA THR A 201 2.30 -7.60 -2.20
C THR A 201 3.79 -7.89 -2.22
N ASP A 202 4.32 -8.29 -1.08
CA ASP A 202 5.72 -8.63 -0.91
C ASP A 202 5.99 -10.04 -1.48
N PHE A 203 6.90 -10.16 -2.45
CA PHE A 203 7.25 -11.42 -3.07
C PHE A 203 8.10 -12.24 -2.11
N ASN A 204 7.57 -13.38 -1.64
CA ASN A 204 8.29 -14.28 -0.75
C ASN A 204 9.52 -14.88 -1.44
N ALA A 205 10.66 -14.27 -1.22
CA ALA A 205 11.91 -14.62 -1.84
C ALA A 205 12.59 -15.78 -1.10
N SER A 206 13.58 -16.43 -1.73
CA SER A 206 14.29 -17.50 -1.04
C SER A 206 15.23 -16.93 0.02
N GLY A 207 15.05 -17.29 1.28
CA GLY A 207 15.93 -16.87 2.38
C GLY A 207 15.25 -15.83 3.28
N ALA A 208 16.04 -14.90 3.83
CA ALA A 208 15.48 -13.73 4.50
C ALA A 208 15.15 -12.67 3.44
N ASP A 209 13.92 -12.15 3.46
CA ASP A 209 13.40 -11.16 2.51
C ASP A 209 13.95 -9.76 2.78
N ASP A 210 13.80 -8.90 1.78
CA ASP A 210 14.24 -7.52 1.79
C ASP A 210 13.23 -6.62 2.50
N GLY A 211 13.70 -5.47 2.98
CA GLY A 211 12.84 -4.40 3.44
C GLY A 211 12.57 -3.47 2.26
N LEU A 212 11.35 -3.49 1.72
CA LEU A 212 10.97 -2.76 0.51
C LEU A 212 9.86 -1.76 0.82
N GLY A 213 9.88 -0.60 0.16
CA GLY A 213 8.89 0.45 0.38
C GLY A 213 8.49 1.17 -0.89
N ILE A 214 7.39 1.91 -0.80
CA ILE A 214 6.93 2.85 -1.81
C ILE A 214 6.91 4.27 -1.23
N ASP A 215 7.29 5.22 -2.05
CA ASP A 215 7.21 6.64 -1.77
C ASP A 215 6.81 7.44 -3.02
N ASP A 216 6.49 8.72 -2.85
CA ASP A 216 6.14 9.67 -3.92
C ASP A 216 5.09 9.11 -4.90
N PHE A 217 4.09 8.41 -4.35
CA PHE A 217 3.01 7.82 -5.14
C PHE A 217 2.18 8.92 -5.80
N SER A 218 1.95 8.80 -7.09
CA SER A 218 1.03 9.65 -7.84
C SER A 218 0.19 8.82 -8.80
N VAL A 219 -1.08 9.17 -8.91
CA VAL A 219 -2.01 8.56 -9.85
C VAL A 219 -2.87 9.61 -10.53
N THR A 220 -2.98 9.50 -11.85
CA THR A 220 -3.90 10.29 -12.68
C THR A 220 -4.88 9.37 -13.37
N PHE A 221 -6.15 9.78 -13.42
CA PHE A 221 -7.23 9.01 -14.01
C PHE A 221 -7.63 9.63 -15.36
N ASN A 222 -7.91 8.80 -16.35
CA ASN A 222 -8.38 9.26 -17.65
C ASN A 222 -9.70 8.57 -17.98
N GLY A 223 -10.62 9.29 -18.60
CA GLY A 223 -11.94 8.78 -18.90
C GLY A 223 -12.73 9.68 -19.83
N ASN A 224 -13.77 9.12 -20.42
CA ASN A 224 -14.69 9.89 -21.25
C ASN A 224 -15.66 10.63 -20.33
N ALA A 225 -15.74 11.96 -20.46
CA ALA A 225 -16.77 12.74 -19.80
C ALA A 225 -18.15 12.17 -20.14
N ASN A 226 -19.04 12.09 -19.16
CA ASN A 226 -20.45 11.84 -19.47
C ASN A 226 -20.93 13.03 -20.32
N PRO A 227 -21.65 12.82 -21.44
CA PRO A 227 -22.32 13.92 -22.13
C PRO A 227 -23.13 14.72 -21.10
N PRO A 228 -23.15 16.07 -21.16
CA PRO A 228 -24.03 16.84 -20.29
C PRO A 228 -25.44 16.27 -20.40
N ALA A 229 -26.08 15.99 -19.26
CA ALA A 229 -27.49 15.62 -19.26
C ALA A 229 -28.25 16.74 -19.97
N LEU A 230 -28.85 16.44 -21.12
CA LEU A 230 -29.76 17.37 -21.78
C LEU A 230 -30.93 17.57 -20.81
N SER A 231 -30.98 18.72 -20.15
CA SER A 231 -32.17 19.13 -19.43
C SER A 231 -33.31 19.22 -20.44
N ARG A 232 -34.30 18.31 -20.33
CA ARG A 232 -35.58 18.44 -21.02
C ARG A 232 -36.46 19.43 -20.29
#